data_AF-A0A2V0Q4I9-F1
#
_entry.id   AF-A0A2V0Q4I9-F1
#
_cell.length_a   1.000
_cell.length_b   1.000
_cell.length_c   1.000
_cell.angle_alpha   90.00
_cell.angle_beta   90.00
_cell.angle_gamma   90.00
#
_symmetry.space_group_name_H-M   'P 1'
#
loop_
_entity.id
_entity.type
_entity.pdbx_description
1 polymer ?
#
loop_
_entity_poly.entity_id
_entity_poly.type
_entity_poly.pdbx_seq_one_letter_code
_entity_poly.pdbx_strand_id
1 'polypeptide(L)' 'MTTEELILTSNGGSPLLSLSQVAEILHRSPEGLRITLSGDNEIARNLKPCRIKIGRRVYFRVAGVARFIDEA' A
#
# COMPACT_ATOMS: atom_id res chain seq x y z
N MET A 1 15.55 -2.45 -12.55
CA MET A 1 14.28 -1.79 -12.18
C MET A 1 13.84 -2.39 -10.88
N THR A 2 13.74 -1.57 -9.85
CA THR A 2 13.25 -1.97 -8.53
C THR A 2 11.71 -1.97 -8.50
N THR A 3 11.11 -2.76 -7.61
CA THR A 3 9.66 -2.81 -7.42
C THR A 3 9.10 -1.42 -7.06
N GLU A 4 9.86 -0.64 -6.28
CA GLU A 4 9.55 0.75 -5.96
C GLU A 4 9.49 1.64 -7.22
N GLU A 5 10.49 1.57 -8.11
CA GLU A 5 10.51 2.35 -9.36
C GLU A 5 9.33 2.01 -10.27
N LEU A 6 8.92 0.73 -10.33
CA LEU A 6 7.75 0.30 -11.11
C LEU A 6 6.45 0.90 -10.56
N ILE A 7 6.28 0.86 -9.23
CA ILE A 7 5.09 1.40 -8.57
C ILE A 7 5.05 2.93 -8.70
N LEU A 8 6.19 3.60 -8.57
CA LEU A 8 6.30 5.05 -8.79
C LEU A 8 5.90 5.42 -10.22
N THR A 9 6.46 4.74 -11.22
CA THR A 9 6.19 5.04 -12.63
C THR A 9 4.72 4.82 -12.98
N SER A 10 4.13 3.73 -12.48
CA SER A 10 2.72 3.39 -12.76
C SER A 10 1.72 4.31 -12.06
N ASN A 11 2.11 4.96 -10.96
CA ASN A 11 1.24 5.83 -10.16
C ASN A 11 1.57 7.33 -10.29
N GLY A 12 2.16 7.74 -11.42
CA GLY A 12 2.40 9.15 -11.75
C GLY A 12 3.52 9.80 -10.96
N GLY A 13 4.49 9.01 -10.46
CA GLY A 13 5.66 9.49 -9.71
C GLY A 13 5.37 9.90 -8.26
N SER A 14 4.15 9.66 -7.75
CA SER A 14 3.79 9.99 -6.38
C SER A 14 4.40 8.99 -5.39
N PRO A 15 5.13 9.44 -4.34
CA PRO A 15 5.64 8.56 -3.29
C PRO A 15 4.54 8.08 -2.32
N LEU A 16 3.31 8.54 -2.52
CA LEU A 16 2.13 8.20 -1.71
C LEU A 16 1.06 7.54 -2.57
N LEU A 17 0.59 6.38 -2.11
CA LEU A 17 -0.49 5.62 -2.71
C LEU A 17 -1.76 5.73 -1.89
N SER A 18 -2.89 5.88 -2.57
CA SER A 18 -4.21 5.75 -1.95
C SER A 18 -4.52 4.29 -1.63
N LEU A 19 -5.52 4.07 -0.75
CA LEU A 19 -5.99 2.71 -0.43
C LEU A 19 -6.45 1.94 -1.68
N SER A 20 -7.08 2.62 -2.64
CA SER A 20 -7.51 1.99 -3.90
C SER A 20 -6.33 1.54 -4.75
N GLN A 21 -5.29 2.37 -4.89
CA GLN A 21 -4.08 2.01 -5.64
C GLN A 21 -3.33 0.84 -5.00
N VAL A 22 -3.22 0.81 -3.67
CA VAL A 22 -2.63 -0.34 -2.97
C VAL A 22 -3.46 -1.61 -3.18
N ALA A 23 -4.79 -1.49 -3.20
CA ALA A 23 -5.67 -2.62 -3.47
C ALA A 23 -5.49 -3.15 -4.91
N GLU A 24 -5.36 -2.26 -5.90
CA GLU A 24 -5.06 -2.63 -7.29
C GLU A 24 -3.73 -3.36 -7.41
N ILE A 25 -2.65 -2.85 -6.78
CA ILE A 25 -1.32 -3.48 -6.79
C ILE A 25 -1.37 -4.87 -6.16
N LEU A 26 -2.12 -5.05 -5.08
CA LEU A 26 -2.27 -6.34 -4.39
C LEU A 26 -3.36 -7.24 -5.01
N HIS A 27 -3.93 -6.85 -6.15
CA HIS A 27 -5.04 -7.54 -6.82
C HIS A 27 -6.22 -7.87 -5.87
N ARG A 28 -6.54 -6.95 -4.96
CA ARG A 28 -7.66 -7.07 -4.01
C ARG A 28 -8.69 -5.97 -4.21
N SER A 29 -9.90 -6.22 -3.72
CA SER A 29 -10.90 -5.15 -3.62
C SER A 29 -10.52 -4.17 -2.51
N PRO A 30 -10.79 -2.86 -2.68
CA PRO A 30 -10.50 -1.85 -1.65
C PRO A 30 -11.24 -2.12 -0.34
N GLU A 31 -12.47 -2.63 -0.40
CA GLU A 31 -13.21 -3.06 0.80
C GLU A 31 -12.58 -4.28 1.46
N GLY A 32 -12.18 -5.29 0.69
CA GLY A 32 -11.49 -6.47 1.23
C GLY A 32 -10.17 -6.09 1.90
N LEU A 33 -9.43 -5.14 1.32
CA LEU A 33 -8.21 -4.61 1.90
C LEU A 33 -8.51 -3.82 3.19
N ARG A 34 -9.56 -3.00 3.22
CA ARG A 34 -9.99 -2.27 4.43
C ARG A 34 -10.34 -3.22 5.58
N ILE A 35 -11.06 -4.30 5.31
CA ILE A 35 -11.36 -5.35 6.31
C ILE A 35 -10.06 -6.02 6.79
N THR A 36 -9.20 -6.41 5.85
CA THR A 36 -7.91 -7.04 6.16
C THR A 36 -7.06 -6.16 7.08
N LEU A 37 -6.98 -4.86 6.79
CA LEU A 37 -6.25 -3.87 7.57
C LEU A 37 -6.88 -3.58 8.95
N SER A 38 -8.16 -3.88 9.12
CA SER A 38 -8.87 -3.72 10.40
C SER A 38 -8.57 -4.87 11.37
N GLY A 39 -8.28 -6.07 10.85
CA GLY A 39 -7.91 -7.23 11.64
C GLY A 39 -6.46 -7.26 12.10
N ASP A 40 -6.09 -8.35 12.77
CA ASP A 40 -4.73 -8.70 13.16
C ASP A 40 -4.24 -9.88 12.30
N ASN A 41 -3.71 -9.55 11.13
CA ASN A 41 -3.18 -10.51 10.16
C ASN A 41 -1.78 -10.05 9.70
N GLU A 42 -1.01 -10.94 9.11
CA GLU A 42 0.35 -10.65 8.63
C GLU A 42 0.38 -9.47 7.64
N ILE A 43 -0.55 -9.45 6.67
CA ILE A 43 -0.70 -8.33 5.72
C ILE A 43 -0.95 -7.00 6.46
N ALA A 44 -1.78 -7.03 7.50
CA ALA A 44 -2.08 -5.83 8.27
C ALA A 44 -0.88 -5.36 9.10
N ARG A 45 -0.10 -6.27 9.68
CA ARG A 45 1.09 -5.93 10.46
C ARG A 45 2.19 -5.29 9.59
N ASN A 46 2.31 -5.70 8.33
CA ASN A 46 3.28 -5.14 7.39
C ASN A 46 2.81 -3.82 6.75
N LEU A 47 1.52 -3.69 6.41
CA LEU A 47 1.00 -2.47 5.76
C LEU A 47 0.64 -1.34 6.72
N LYS A 48 0.27 -1.64 7.98
CA LYS A 48 -0.06 -0.60 8.99
C LYS A 48 1.09 0.39 9.24
N PRO A 49 2.36 -0.03 9.39
CA PRO A 49 3.50 0.88 9.55
C PRO A 49 3.72 1.80 8.34
N CYS A 50 3.35 1.34 7.14
CA CYS A 50 3.49 2.10 5.89
C CYS A 50 2.42 3.19 5.73
N ARG A 51 1.39 3.18 6.59
CA ARG A 51 0.23 4.06 6.54
C ARG A 51 0.56 5.47 7.02
N ILE A 52 0.23 6.48 6.21
CA ILE A 52 0.29 7.90 6.56
C ILE A 52 -1.12 8.47 6.53
N LYS A 53 -1.53 9.14 7.60
CA LYS A 53 -2.80 9.88 7.63
C LYS A 53 -2.53 11.36 7.35
N ILE A 54 -3.15 11.89 6.30
CA ILE A 54 -3.09 13.32 5.93
C ILE A 54 -4.52 13.85 5.96
N GLY A 55 -4.84 14.61 7.01
CA GLY A 55 -6.21 15.05 7.29
C GLY A 55 -7.17 13.87 7.45
N ARG A 56 -8.21 13.81 6.62
CA ARG A 56 -9.21 12.71 6.58
C ARG A 56 -8.80 11.56 5.67
N ARG A 57 -7.70 11.68 4.92
CA ARG A 57 -7.26 10.69 3.94
C ARG A 57 -6.16 9.82 4.50
N VAL A 58 -6.15 8.57 4.05
CA VAL A 58 -5.13 7.58 4.39
C VAL A 58 -4.36 7.26 3.12
N TYR A 59 -3.05 7.35 3.23
CA TYR A 59 -2.08 7.04 2.19
C TYR A 59 -1.11 5.98 2.67
N PHE A 60 -0.35 5.42 1.76
CA PHE A 60 0.70 4.43 2.01
C PHE A 60 1.98 4.86 1.31
N ARG A 61 3.12 4.75 1.99
CA ARG A 61 4.44 5.02 1.37
C ARG A 61 4.74 3.95 0.32
N VAL A 62 5.14 4.36 -0.88
CA VAL A 62 5.55 3.42 -1.94
C VAL A 62 6.70 2.53 -1.47
N ALA A 63 7.77 3.08 -0.88
CA ALA A 63 8.89 2.32 -0.35
C ALA A 63 8.47 1.16 0.58
N GLY A 64 7.47 1.41 1.44
CA GLY A 64 6.97 0.41 2.37
C GLY A 64 6.14 -0.68 1.69
N VAL A 65 5.31 -0.29 0.72
CA VAL A 65 4.51 -1.24 -0.08
C VAL A 65 5.41 -2.07 -0.99
N ALA A 66 6.42 -1.47 -1.62
CA ALA A 66 7.41 -2.15 -2.44
C ALA A 66 8.18 -3.18 -1.62
N ARG A 67 8.70 -2.79 -0.46
CA ARG A 67 9.37 -3.71 0.46
C ARG A 67 8.47 -4.86 0.89
N PHE A 68 7.20 -4.60 1.17
CA PHE A 68 6.24 -5.65 1.50
C PHE A 68 6.06 -6.66 0.34
N ILE A 69 6.08 -6.20 -0.91
CA ILE A 69 6.00 -7.07 -2.10
C ILE A 69 7.29 -7.85 -2.30
N ASP A 70 8.45 -7.24 -2.02
CA ASP A 70 9.76 -7.92 -2.14
C ASP A 70 10.00 -8.94 -1.01
N GLU A 71 9.41 -8.74 0.17
CA GLU A 71 9.52 -9.64 1.34
C GLU A 71 8.44 -10.74 1.39
N ALA A 72 7.40 -10.68 0.53
CA ALA A 72 6.28 -11.62 0.47
C ALA A 72 6.47 -12.72 -0.58
#